data_AF-A0A0C9UI63-F1
#
_entry.id   AF-A0A0C9UI63-F1
#
_cell.length_a   1.000
_cell.length_b   1.000
_cell.length_c   1.000
_cell.angle_alpha   90.00
_cell.angle_beta   90.00
_cell.angle_gamma   90.00
#
_symmetry.space_group_name_H-M   'P 1'
#
loop_
_entity.id
_entity.type
_entity.pdbx_description
1 polymer ?
#
loop_
_entity_poly.entity_id
_entity_poly.type
_entity_poly.pdbx_seq_one_letter_code
_entity_poly.pdbx_strand_id
1 'polypeptide(L)'
;MPPWKTTHELLYVSAAGHIQDVLRTQLGVDSLTEWAKTVSQEEFTNVVEATFNNYFTSQAIDRVLALHEEQDNIHINTLLYNQDVIIYIEFCDAIRTGDIERVVNVLRVWMVMMRGENHMPKYADAIFETLNRLHNYPDDLRDMFLDNWLEHQNFWGKVIFSAKGSNKSWDWMGMITSCIFALRDAMWTVQGAYKITPSGTKHTVPSMILEISKVATYLKEERLHVYVKNRAGNDVTGPVTDLLAAGMAYPNTAKAFRNFVGDRRYPIRHASAAKTQPFTPSNAGGTPAAEVDVEVEDKEEEEGEEEDNRYERFEVDHEDLRTDPEEFVDSTDEFMAAAVDLAESLGYEEV
;
A
#
# COMPACT_ATOMS: atom_id res chain seq x y z
N MET A 1 14.11 5.22 12.74
CA MET A 1 12.78 4.60 12.62
C MET A 1 12.91 3.14 13.01
N PRO A 2 11.88 2.53 13.62
CA PRO A 2 11.84 1.08 13.77
C PRO A 2 12.01 0.40 12.39
N PRO A 3 12.60 -0.81 12.33
CA PRO A 3 12.68 -1.58 11.09
C PRO A 3 11.29 -1.81 10.48
N TRP A 4 11.22 -1.96 9.16
CA TRP A 4 9.95 -2.15 8.44
C TRP A 4 9.15 -3.34 8.99
N LYS A 5 9.79 -4.51 9.16
CA LYS A 5 9.13 -5.73 9.65
C LYS A 5 8.47 -5.52 11.02
N THR A 6 9.19 -4.94 11.97
CA THR A 6 8.64 -4.63 13.30
C THR A 6 7.46 -3.67 13.25
N THR A 7 7.52 -2.67 12.37
CA THR A 7 6.42 -1.70 12.21
C THR A 7 5.20 -2.35 11.58
N HIS A 8 5.41 -3.18 10.55
CA HIS A 8 4.39 -3.95 9.87
C HIS A 8 3.66 -4.88 10.86
N GLU A 9 4.38 -5.70 11.62
CA GLU A 9 3.81 -6.59 12.63
C GLU A 9 2.99 -5.83 13.68
N LEU A 10 3.53 -4.70 14.17
CA LEU A 10 2.83 -3.89 15.16
C LEU A 10 1.51 -3.32 14.62
N LEU A 11 1.48 -2.87 13.36
CA LEU A 11 0.27 -2.37 12.71
C LEU A 11 -0.80 -3.47 12.59
N TYR A 12 -0.41 -4.69 12.25
CA TYR A 12 -1.33 -5.82 12.14
C TYR A 12 -1.93 -6.23 13.50
N VAL A 13 -1.08 -6.40 14.51
CA VAL A 13 -1.54 -6.74 15.88
C VAL A 13 -2.44 -5.63 16.44
N SER A 14 -2.03 -4.38 16.24
CA SER A 14 -2.80 -3.23 16.71
C SER A 14 -4.14 -3.12 15.97
N ALA A 15 -4.16 -3.20 14.64
CA ALA A 15 -5.40 -3.16 13.86
C ALA A 15 -6.40 -4.25 14.27
N ALA A 16 -5.94 -5.49 14.45
CA ALA A 16 -6.79 -6.58 14.91
C ALA A 16 -7.38 -6.30 16.31
N GLY A 17 -6.58 -5.73 17.23
CA GLY A 17 -7.06 -5.31 18.55
C GLY A 17 -8.11 -4.20 18.48
N HIS A 18 -7.91 -3.22 17.60
CA HIS A 18 -8.88 -2.15 17.32
C HIS A 18 -10.18 -2.70 16.74
N ILE A 19 -10.13 -3.59 15.75
CA ILE A 19 -11.31 -4.23 15.16
C ILE A 19 -12.11 -4.99 16.23
N GLN A 20 -11.44 -5.77 17.08
CA GLN A 20 -12.10 -6.49 18.18
C GLN A 20 -12.80 -5.54 19.15
N ASP A 21 -12.13 -4.47 19.61
CA ASP A 21 -12.75 -3.55 20.56
C ASP A 21 -13.88 -2.72 19.95
N VAL A 22 -13.76 -2.35 18.67
CA VAL A 22 -14.83 -1.65 17.95
C VAL A 22 -16.06 -2.54 17.78
N LEU A 23 -15.90 -3.80 17.32
CA LEU A 23 -17.02 -4.74 17.18
C LEU A 23 -17.73 -4.94 18.52
N ARG A 24 -16.95 -5.12 19.59
CA ARG A 24 -17.46 -5.23 20.96
C ARG A 24 -18.29 -4.00 21.35
N THR A 25 -17.78 -2.81 21.05
CA THR A 25 -18.43 -1.53 21.35
C THR A 25 -19.70 -1.33 20.54
N GLN A 26 -19.69 -1.65 19.25
CA GLN A 26 -20.84 -1.54 18.34
C GLN A 26 -21.98 -2.50 18.76
N LEU A 27 -21.63 -3.72 19.17
CA LEU A 27 -22.59 -4.74 19.61
C LEU A 27 -23.07 -4.57 21.05
N GLY A 28 -22.33 -3.81 21.88
CA GLY A 28 -22.63 -3.68 23.31
C GLY A 28 -22.48 -4.98 24.08
N VAL A 29 -21.65 -5.91 23.60
CA VAL A 29 -21.40 -7.22 24.23
C VAL A 29 -20.07 -7.23 24.98
N ASP A 30 -19.94 -8.11 25.98
CA ASP A 30 -18.66 -8.30 26.68
C ASP A 30 -17.77 -9.37 26.03
N SER A 31 -18.37 -10.34 25.33
CA SER A 31 -17.68 -11.45 24.67
C SER A 31 -18.14 -11.58 23.22
N LEU A 32 -17.22 -11.33 22.28
CA LEU A 32 -17.46 -11.57 20.86
C LEU A 32 -17.63 -13.07 20.58
N THR A 33 -16.95 -13.93 21.34
CA THR A 33 -17.04 -15.39 21.19
C THR A 33 -18.44 -15.91 21.47
N GLU A 34 -19.13 -15.38 22.48
CA GLU A 34 -20.52 -15.80 22.76
C GLU A 34 -21.50 -15.27 21.72
N TRP A 35 -21.30 -14.03 21.24
CA TRP A 35 -22.11 -13.46 20.17
C TRP A 35 -21.97 -14.27 18.86
N ALA A 36 -20.74 -14.62 18.49
CA ALA A 36 -20.42 -15.35 17.26
C ALA A 36 -21.12 -16.72 17.16
N LYS A 37 -21.44 -17.37 18.29
CA LYS A 37 -22.17 -18.66 18.30
C LYS A 37 -23.64 -18.53 17.88
N THR A 38 -24.19 -17.33 17.97
CA THR A 38 -25.64 -17.09 17.82
C THR A 38 -25.99 -16.28 16.57
N VAL A 39 -24.98 -15.67 15.94
CA VAL A 39 -25.16 -14.72 14.85
C VAL A 39 -25.42 -15.43 13.52
N SER A 40 -26.34 -14.90 12.73
CA SER A 40 -26.50 -15.32 11.33
C SER A 40 -25.49 -14.60 10.41
N GLN A 41 -25.21 -15.16 9.23
CA GLN A 41 -24.32 -14.52 8.25
C GLN A 41 -24.80 -13.11 7.85
N GLU A 42 -26.12 -12.93 7.72
CA GLU A 42 -26.74 -11.64 7.37
C GLU A 42 -26.54 -10.62 8.51
N GLU A 43 -26.81 -11.01 9.75
CA GLU A 43 -26.59 -10.16 10.91
C GLU A 43 -25.12 -9.80 11.09
N PHE A 44 -24.21 -10.76 10.89
CA PHE A 44 -22.77 -10.52 10.91
C PHE A 44 -22.37 -9.46 9.88
N THR A 45 -22.84 -9.61 8.64
CA THR A 45 -22.55 -8.65 7.55
C THR A 45 -23.05 -7.26 7.89
N ASN A 46 -24.29 -7.14 8.37
CA ASN A 46 -24.87 -5.87 8.79
C ASN A 46 -24.07 -5.19 9.92
N VAL A 47 -23.59 -5.98 10.90
CA VAL A 47 -22.77 -5.47 12.01
C VAL A 47 -21.41 -5.00 11.52
N VAL A 48 -20.77 -5.74 10.62
CA VAL A 48 -19.48 -5.36 10.02
C VAL A 48 -19.61 -4.08 9.21
N GLU A 49 -20.65 -3.96 8.37
CA GLU A 49 -20.90 -2.73 7.60
C GLU A 49 -21.18 -1.53 8.52
N ALA A 50 -22.01 -1.71 9.56
CA ALA A 50 -22.27 -0.66 10.54
C ALA A 50 -20.98 -0.26 11.28
N THR A 51 -20.17 -1.24 11.65
CA THR A 51 -18.86 -1.04 12.31
C THR A 51 -17.92 -0.24 11.42
N PHE A 52 -17.74 -0.65 10.16
CA PHE A 52 -16.91 0.05 9.20
C PHE A 52 -17.36 1.51 9.05
N ASN A 53 -18.66 1.71 8.79
CA ASN A 53 -19.22 3.05 8.61
C ASN A 53 -19.11 3.94 9.86
N ASN A 54 -19.18 3.37 11.06
CA ASN A 54 -19.17 4.14 12.32
C ASN A 54 -17.79 4.39 12.90
N TYR A 55 -16.75 3.69 12.47
CA TYR A 55 -15.43 3.77 13.12
C TYR A 55 -14.21 3.82 12.19
N PHE A 56 -14.36 3.48 10.89
CA PHE A 56 -13.25 3.36 9.95
C PHE A 56 -13.35 4.33 8.75
N THR A 57 -14.29 5.29 8.78
CA THR A 57 -14.54 6.23 7.68
C THR A 57 -14.35 7.68 8.11
N SER A 58 -14.05 8.58 7.16
CA SER A 58 -14.08 10.03 7.42
C SER A 58 -15.44 10.49 7.94
N GLN A 59 -16.55 9.87 7.50
CA GLN A 59 -17.88 10.24 8.00
C GLN A 59 -18.08 9.90 9.49
N ALA A 60 -17.34 8.92 10.03
CA ALA A 60 -17.34 8.65 11.46
C ALA A 60 -16.72 9.82 12.23
N ILE A 61 -15.58 10.31 11.75
CA ILE A 61 -14.85 11.44 12.34
C ILE A 61 -15.70 12.71 12.25
N ASP A 62 -16.25 13.03 11.07
CA ASP A 62 -17.12 14.18 10.86
C ASP A 62 -18.33 14.18 11.81
N ARG A 63 -18.93 13.01 12.03
CA ARG A 63 -20.06 12.85 12.97
C ARG A 63 -19.65 13.20 14.40
N VAL A 64 -18.51 12.71 14.87
CA VAL A 64 -18.00 13.02 16.22
C VAL A 64 -17.71 14.51 16.35
N LEU A 65 -17.07 15.12 15.35
CA LEU A 65 -16.77 16.56 15.32
C LEU A 65 -18.04 17.43 15.30
N ALA A 66 -19.11 16.96 14.65
CA ALA A 66 -20.38 17.69 14.58
C ALA A 66 -21.26 17.53 15.83
N LEU A 67 -21.16 16.39 16.53
CA LEU A 67 -22.03 16.07 17.68
C LEU A 67 -21.57 16.70 19.00
N HIS A 68 -20.28 17.03 19.13
CA HIS A 68 -19.69 17.40 20.41
C HIS A 68 -18.99 18.77 20.34
N GLU A 69 -19.41 19.68 21.22
CA GLU A 69 -18.77 21.00 21.36
C GLU A 69 -17.37 20.89 21.98
N GLU A 70 -17.20 19.97 22.95
CA GLU A 70 -15.90 19.64 23.54
C GLU A 70 -15.30 18.46 22.78
N GLN A 71 -14.08 18.61 22.27
CA GLN A 71 -13.42 17.56 21.48
C GLN A 71 -12.70 16.56 22.39
N ASP A 72 -12.96 15.27 22.19
CA ASP A 72 -12.17 14.16 22.74
C ASP A 72 -11.09 13.79 21.71
N ASN A 73 -9.93 14.45 21.79
CA ASN A 73 -8.82 14.28 20.85
C ASN A 73 -8.33 12.84 20.84
N ILE A 74 -8.35 12.14 21.98
CA ILE A 74 -7.93 10.74 22.06
C ILE A 74 -8.88 9.86 21.24
N HIS A 75 -10.18 10.06 21.38
CA HIS A 75 -11.17 9.33 20.58
C HIS A 75 -11.04 9.67 19.08
N ILE A 76 -10.91 10.95 18.73
CA ILE A 76 -10.73 11.40 17.34
C ILE A 76 -9.46 10.80 16.72
N ASN A 77 -8.33 10.84 17.43
CA ASN A 77 -7.07 10.26 16.99
C ASN A 77 -7.18 8.72 16.82
N THR A 78 -7.98 8.06 17.66
CA THR A 78 -8.27 6.62 17.54
C THR A 78 -9.06 6.32 16.26
N LEU A 79 -10.04 7.15 15.91
CA LEU A 79 -10.80 6.99 14.66
C LEU A 79 -9.93 7.26 13.42
N LEU A 80 -9.04 8.26 13.48
CA LEU A 80 -8.06 8.53 12.43
C LEU A 80 -7.11 7.34 12.24
N TYR A 81 -6.60 6.78 13.34
CA TYR A 81 -5.79 5.56 13.29
C TYR A 81 -6.54 4.40 12.62
N ASN A 82 -7.80 4.17 12.99
CA ASN A 82 -8.63 3.11 12.40
C ASN A 82 -8.79 3.30 10.88
N GLN A 83 -9.08 4.53 10.44
CA GLN A 83 -9.19 4.85 9.02
C GLN A 83 -7.88 4.61 8.27
N ASP A 84 -6.75 5.03 8.81
CA ASP A 84 -5.47 4.94 8.11
C ASP A 84 -4.95 3.49 8.09
N VAL A 85 -5.12 2.75 9.18
CA VAL A 85 -4.61 1.38 9.28
C VAL A 85 -5.37 0.41 8.37
N ILE A 86 -6.68 0.61 8.14
CA ILE A 86 -7.43 -0.27 7.23
C ILE A 86 -6.99 -0.07 5.77
N ILE A 87 -6.61 1.14 5.39
CA ILE A 87 -6.03 1.43 4.06
C ILE A 87 -4.68 0.72 3.91
N TYR A 88 -3.87 0.69 4.97
CA TYR A 88 -2.60 -0.04 4.99
C TYR A 88 -2.80 -1.56 4.87
N ILE A 89 -3.73 -2.14 5.64
CA ILE A 89 -4.05 -3.57 5.55
C ILE A 89 -4.55 -3.94 4.15
N GLU A 90 -5.42 -3.12 3.56
CA GLU A 90 -5.91 -3.31 2.18
C GLU A 90 -4.76 -3.33 1.18
N PHE A 91 -3.77 -2.42 1.32
CA PHE A 91 -2.59 -2.41 0.46
C PHE A 91 -1.76 -3.70 0.57
N CYS A 92 -1.51 -4.14 1.80
CA CYS A 92 -0.75 -5.37 2.03
C CYS A 92 -1.49 -6.61 1.50
N ASP A 93 -2.81 -6.68 1.71
CA ASP A 93 -3.64 -7.76 1.18
C ASP A 93 -3.67 -7.77 -0.35
N ALA A 94 -3.82 -6.59 -0.97
CA ALA A 94 -3.79 -6.44 -2.42
C ALA A 94 -2.46 -6.89 -3.03
N ILE A 95 -1.32 -6.53 -2.41
CA ILE A 95 -0.01 -7.01 -2.85
C ILE A 95 0.07 -8.54 -2.72
N ARG A 96 -0.29 -9.08 -1.55
CA ARG A 96 -0.21 -10.51 -1.25
C ARG A 96 -1.05 -11.36 -2.22
N THR A 97 -2.25 -10.88 -2.55
CA THR A 97 -3.17 -11.57 -3.45
C THR A 97 -2.85 -11.38 -4.94
N GLY A 98 -1.88 -10.54 -5.28
CA GLY A 98 -1.59 -10.25 -6.67
C GLY A 98 -2.64 -9.33 -7.34
N ASP A 99 -3.45 -8.60 -6.57
CA ASP A 99 -4.50 -7.72 -7.11
C ASP A 99 -3.97 -6.29 -7.29
N ILE A 100 -3.44 -6.02 -8.49
CA ILE A 100 -2.85 -4.72 -8.82
C ILE A 100 -3.89 -3.60 -8.90
N GLU A 101 -5.14 -3.90 -9.23
CA GLU A 101 -6.20 -2.89 -9.30
C GLU A 101 -6.50 -2.34 -7.90
N ARG A 102 -6.57 -3.22 -6.89
CA ARG A 102 -6.69 -2.83 -5.48
C ARG A 102 -5.48 -2.02 -5.00
N VAL A 103 -4.26 -2.42 -5.37
CA VAL A 103 -3.04 -1.64 -5.08
C VAL A 103 -3.13 -0.23 -5.68
N VAL A 104 -3.54 -0.11 -6.95
CA VAL A 104 -3.72 1.19 -7.63
C VAL A 104 -4.76 2.05 -6.91
N ASN A 105 -5.85 1.46 -6.43
CA ASN A 105 -6.87 2.18 -5.66
C ASN A 105 -6.30 2.75 -4.35
N VAL A 106 -5.53 1.97 -3.59
CA VAL A 106 -4.88 2.48 -2.37
C VAL A 106 -3.86 3.56 -2.70
N LEU A 107 -3.04 3.39 -3.75
CA LEU A 107 -2.08 4.41 -4.17
C LEU A 107 -2.75 5.75 -4.50
N ARG A 108 -3.96 5.76 -5.06
CA ARG A 108 -4.73 7.00 -5.28
C ARG A 108 -5.08 7.70 -3.97
N VAL A 109 -5.48 6.95 -2.95
CA VAL A 109 -5.79 7.49 -1.62
C VAL A 109 -4.53 8.02 -0.94
N TRP A 110 -3.44 7.25 -0.95
CA TRP A 110 -2.15 7.68 -0.40
C TRP A 110 -1.56 8.89 -1.11
N MET A 111 -1.70 8.98 -2.43
CA MET A 111 -1.31 10.18 -3.18
C MET A 111 -2.00 11.43 -2.62
N VAL A 112 -3.28 11.36 -2.25
CA VAL A 112 -4.00 12.47 -1.60
C VAL A 112 -3.44 12.71 -0.19
N MET A 113 -3.36 11.67 0.64
CA MET A 113 -2.86 11.78 2.02
C MET A 113 -1.45 12.39 2.10
N MET A 114 -0.54 11.97 1.22
CA MET A 114 0.84 12.46 1.14
C MET A 114 0.95 13.94 0.71
N ARG A 115 -0.13 14.54 0.17
CA ARG A 115 -0.21 15.99 -0.08
C ARG A 115 -0.64 16.78 1.16
N GLY A 116 -1.28 16.12 2.12
CA GLY A 116 -1.83 16.77 3.30
C GLY A 116 -0.76 17.29 4.26
N GLU A 117 0.38 16.60 4.34
CA GLU A 117 1.47 16.98 5.23
C GLU A 117 2.73 17.35 4.44
N ASN A 118 3.52 18.30 4.96
CA ASN A 118 4.72 18.84 4.28
C ASN A 118 5.89 17.84 4.15
N HIS A 119 5.68 16.56 4.49
CA HIS A 119 6.76 15.58 4.61
C HIS A 119 6.99 14.74 3.34
N MET A 120 5.97 14.52 2.50
CA MET A 120 6.07 13.55 1.39
C MET A 120 5.56 14.02 0.01
N PRO A 121 5.71 15.30 -0.41
CA PRO A 121 5.18 15.76 -1.69
C PRO A 121 5.80 15.04 -2.91
N LYS A 122 7.08 14.66 -2.83
CA LYS A 122 7.78 13.93 -3.90
C LYS A 122 7.18 12.56 -4.18
N TYR A 123 6.75 11.84 -3.14
CA TYR A 123 6.09 10.54 -3.30
C TYR A 123 4.70 10.70 -3.91
N ALA A 124 3.96 11.72 -3.49
CA ALA A 124 2.68 12.05 -4.12
C ALA A 124 2.86 12.42 -5.61
N ASP A 125 3.89 13.17 -5.97
CA ASP A 125 4.23 13.50 -7.37
C ASP A 125 4.54 12.23 -8.17
N ALA A 126 5.38 11.35 -7.65
CA ALA A 126 5.76 10.10 -8.31
C ALA A 126 4.56 9.17 -8.53
N ILE A 127 3.70 9.00 -7.51
CA ILE A 127 2.47 8.21 -7.64
C ILE A 127 1.54 8.86 -8.67
N PHE A 128 1.32 10.18 -8.58
CA PHE A 128 0.45 10.89 -9.53
C PHE A 128 0.93 10.74 -10.97
N GLU A 129 2.22 10.94 -11.22
CA GLU A 129 2.81 10.78 -12.54
C GLU A 129 2.66 9.33 -13.05
N THR A 130 2.94 8.35 -12.20
CA THR A 130 2.86 6.94 -12.56
C THR A 130 1.42 6.53 -12.92
N LEU A 131 0.45 6.91 -12.08
CA LEU A 131 -0.97 6.65 -12.32
C LEU A 131 -1.49 7.41 -13.54
N ASN A 132 -1.04 8.63 -13.77
CA ASN A 132 -1.39 9.41 -14.96
C ASN A 132 -0.82 8.76 -16.23
N ARG A 133 0.43 8.30 -16.22
CA ARG A 133 1.02 7.56 -17.35
C ARG A 133 0.23 6.28 -17.64
N LEU A 134 -0.06 5.51 -16.60
CA LEU A 134 -0.85 4.28 -16.70
C LEU A 134 -2.24 4.53 -17.30
N HIS A 135 -2.92 5.60 -16.88
CA HIS A 135 -4.22 5.99 -17.42
C HIS A 135 -4.16 6.36 -18.91
N ASN A 136 -3.05 6.96 -19.35
CA ASN A 136 -2.85 7.39 -20.74
C ASN A 136 -2.24 6.31 -21.64
N TYR A 137 -1.91 5.13 -21.12
CA TYR A 137 -1.43 4.03 -21.95
C TYR A 137 -2.56 3.48 -22.82
N PRO A 138 -2.25 3.02 -24.07
CA PRO A 138 -3.16 2.15 -24.81
C PRO A 138 -3.56 0.95 -23.95
N ASP A 139 -4.80 0.48 -24.10
CA ASP A 139 -5.37 -0.57 -23.24
C ASP A 139 -4.45 -1.82 -23.20
N ASP A 140 -3.97 -2.30 -24.35
CA ASP A 140 -3.05 -3.45 -24.44
C ASP A 140 -1.75 -3.24 -23.64
N LEU A 141 -1.20 -2.01 -23.64
CA LEU A 141 0.02 -1.67 -22.90
C LEU A 141 -0.25 -1.54 -21.41
N ARG A 142 -1.42 -1.00 -21.04
CA ARG A 142 -1.84 -0.88 -19.65
C ARG A 142 -2.02 -2.26 -19.04
N ASP A 143 -2.73 -3.16 -19.72
CA ASP A 143 -3.00 -4.51 -19.25
C ASP A 143 -1.68 -5.30 -19.12
N MET A 144 -0.81 -5.24 -20.14
CA MET A 144 0.53 -5.84 -20.04
C MET A 144 1.33 -5.28 -18.86
N PHE A 145 1.27 -3.98 -18.59
CA PHE A 145 2.01 -3.38 -17.49
C PHE A 145 1.44 -3.79 -16.12
N LEU A 146 0.11 -3.82 -15.98
CA LEU A 146 -0.59 -4.24 -14.77
C LEU A 146 -0.31 -5.73 -14.45
N ASP A 147 -0.38 -6.59 -15.46
CA ASP A 147 -0.09 -8.03 -15.34
C ASP A 147 1.36 -8.30 -14.90
N ASN A 148 2.29 -7.40 -15.21
CA ASN A 148 3.71 -7.54 -14.87
C ASN A 148 4.13 -6.78 -13.60
N TRP A 149 3.25 -5.97 -13.01
CA TRP A 149 3.62 -5.09 -11.89
C TRP A 149 3.94 -5.89 -10.61
N LEU A 150 3.19 -6.97 -10.34
CA LEU A 150 3.32 -7.66 -9.05
C LEU A 150 4.47 -8.67 -9.06
N GLU A 151 5.49 -8.25 -8.32
CA GLU A 151 6.89 -8.66 -8.34
C GLU A 151 7.17 -10.03 -7.68
N HIS A 152 6.16 -10.85 -7.37
CA HIS A 152 6.40 -12.17 -6.77
C HIS A 152 7.21 -13.10 -7.70
N GLN A 153 7.10 -12.90 -9.03
CA GLN A 153 7.98 -13.54 -10.00
C GLN A 153 9.34 -12.84 -10.16
N ASN A 154 9.46 -11.52 -9.89
CA ASN A 154 10.74 -10.85 -10.04
C ASN A 154 11.64 -11.00 -8.81
N PHE A 155 11.16 -11.36 -7.62
CA PHE A 155 12.04 -11.78 -6.51
C PHE A 155 12.78 -13.07 -6.87
N TRP A 156 12.04 -14.13 -7.19
CA TRP A 156 12.64 -15.40 -7.62
C TRP A 156 13.42 -15.23 -8.92
N GLY A 157 12.93 -14.36 -9.81
CA GLY A 157 13.61 -13.92 -11.00
C GLY A 157 14.97 -13.33 -10.62
N LYS A 158 15.03 -12.37 -9.71
CA LYS A 158 16.27 -11.75 -9.20
C LYS A 158 17.17 -12.76 -8.50
N VAL A 159 16.67 -13.64 -7.64
CA VAL A 159 17.48 -14.65 -6.92
C VAL A 159 18.13 -15.61 -7.91
N ILE A 160 17.34 -16.22 -8.80
CA ILE A 160 17.80 -17.23 -9.76
C ILE A 160 18.61 -16.57 -10.88
N PHE A 161 18.21 -15.38 -11.33
CA PHE A 161 19.00 -14.57 -12.25
C PHE A 161 20.35 -14.29 -11.61
N SER A 162 20.40 -13.77 -10.37
CA SER A 162 21.63 -13.38 -9.64
C SER A 162 22.63 -14.50 -9.45
N ALA A 163 22.20 -15.76 -9.42
CA ALA A 163 23.08 -16.92 -9.36
C ALA A 163 24.17 -16.97 -10.47
N LYS A 164 23.95 -16.32 -11.63
CA LYS A 164 24.93 -16.29 -12.74
C LYS A 164 25.96 -15.14 -12.69
N GLY A 165 25.87 -14.19 -11.74
CA GLY A 165 26.82 -13.07 -11.61
C GLY A 165 26.59 -11.90 -12.59
N SER A 166 27.48 -10.89 -12.63
CA SER A 166 27.20 -9.54 -13.18
C SER A 166 27.07 -9.39 -14.71
N ASN A 167 27.22 -10.44 -15.52
CA ASN A 167 27.15 -10.36 -16.99
C ASN A 167 25.97 -11.16 -17.57
N LYS A 168 24.75 -10.61 -17.48
CA LYS A 168 23.53 -11.30 -17.93
C LYS A 168 22.78 -10.54 -19.03
N SER A 169 22.25 -11.29 -20.00
CA SER A 169 21.44 -10.78 -21.11
C SER A 169 19.94 -10.85 -20.83
N TRP A 170 19.14 -10.06 -21.55
CA TRP A 170 17.68 -10.13 -21.55
C TRP A 170 17.17 -11.50 -22.00
N ASP A 171 17.83 -12.15 -22.96
CA ASP A 171 17.50 -13.52 -23.39
C ASP A 171 17.64 -14.54 -22.25
N TRP A 172 18.68 -14.38 -21.43
CA TRP A 172 18.87 -15.22 -20.24
C TRP A 172 17.77 -14.97 -19.20
N MET A 173 17.36 -13.71 -19.00
CA MET A 173 16.25 -13.40 -18.10
C MET A 173 14.95 -14.04 -18.59
N GLY A 174 14.61 -13.89 -19.87
CA GLY A 174 13.40 -14.47 -20.46
C GLY A 174 13.37 -16.00 -20.39
N MET A 175 14.53 -16.65 -20.54
CA MET A 175 14.61 -18.11 -20.38
C MET A 175 14.40 -18.54 -18.92
N ILE A 176 15.05 -17.89 -17.94
CA ILE A 176 14.91 -18.27 -16.53
C ILE A 176 13.51 -18.01 -16.02
N THR A 177 12.90 -16.86 -16.34
CA THR A 177 11.56 -16.51 -15.85
C THR A 177 10.53 -17.56 -16.27
N SER A 178 10.68 -18.14 -17.47
CA SER A 178 9.84 -19.26 -17.92
C SER A 178 10.07 -20.58 -17.17
N CYS A 179 11.22 -20.75 -16.51
CA CYS A 179 11.62 -21.97 -15.80
C CYS A 179 11.62 -21.82 -14.26
N ILE A 180 11.11 -20.69 -13.76
CA ILE A 180 11.27 -20.27 -12.35
C ILE A 180 10.69 -21.28 -11.36
N PHE A 181 9.53 -21.85 -11.66
CA PHE A 181 8.89 -22.88 -10.84
C PHE A 181 9.69 -24.19 -10.83
N ALA A 182 10.15 -24.64 -12.00
CA ALA A 182 10.96 -25.86 -12.10
C ALA A 182 12.31 -25.72 -11.37
N LEU A 183 12.91 -24.53 -11.41
CA LEU A 183 14.16 -24.24 -10.70
C LEU A 183 13.94 -24.17 -9.19
N ARG A 184 12.82 -23.60 -8.74
CA ARG A 184 12.40 -23.61 -7.32
C ARG A 184 12.22 -25.04 -6.80
N ASP A 185 11.49 -25.87 -7.54
CA ASP A 185 11.26 -27.28 -7.17
C ASP A 185 12.55 -28.09 -7.11
N ALA A 186 13.45 -27.86 -8.07
CA ALA A 186 14.78 -28.49 -8.09
C ALA A 186 15.61 -28.07 -6.85
N MET A 187 15.58 -26.78 -6.49
CA MET A 187 16.27 -26.27 -5.31
C MET A 187 15.75 -26.92 -4.02
N TRP A 188 14.43 -27.04 -3.87
CA TRP A 188 13.81 -27.73 -2.73
C TRP A 188 14.18 -29.21 -2.66
N THR A 189 14.18 -29.89 -3.81
CA THR A 189 14.59 -31.29 -3.91
C THR A 189 16.03 -31.48 -3.42
N VAL A 190 16.94 -30.58 -3.81
CA VAL A 190 18.34 -30.60 -3.37
C VAL A 190 18.45 -30.30 -1.89
N GLN A 191 17.80 -29.25 -1.38
CA GLN A 191 17.81 -28.91 0.04
C GLN A 191 17.31 -30.07 0.92
N GLY A 192 16.21 -30.71 0.51
CA GLY A 192 15.67 -31.89 1.16
C GLY A 192 16.62 -33.09 1.12
N ALA A 193 17.22 -33.38 -0.04
CA ALA A 193 18.16 -34.49 -0.21
C ALA A 193 19.44 -34.33 0.62
N TYR A 194 20.00 -33.12 0.68
CA TYR A 194 21.22 -32.82 1.43
C TYR A 194 20.95 -32.51 2.92
N LYS A 195 19.68 -32.58 3.36
CA LYS A 195 19.28 -32.23 4.73
C LYS A 195 19.87 -30.89 5.18
N ILE A 196 19.97 -29.95 4.24
CA ILE A 196 20.39 -28.59 4.55
C ILE A 196 19.32 -28.08 5.50
N THR A 197 19.65 -28.04 6.78
CA THR A 197 18.70 -27.68 7.82
C THR A 197 18.36 -26.22 7.54
N PRO A 198 17.09 -25.84 7.32
CA PRO A 198 16.70 -24.45 7.34
C PRO A 198 17.22 -23.90 8.67
N SER A 199 18.20 -23.00 8.61
CA SER A 199 18.89 -22.52 9.80
C SER A 199 17.88 -21.80 10.68
N GLY A 200 17.45 -22.43 11.79
CA GLY A 200 16.79 -21.75 12.92
C GLY A 200 15.32 -22.08 13.20
N THR A 201 14.87 -23.34 13.18
CA THR A 201 13.49 -23.73 13.54
C THR A 201 13.21 -23.83 15.05
N LYS A 202 13.63 -22.82 15.83
CA LYS A 202 13.21 -22.66 17.24
C LYS A 202 13.06 -21.19 17.61
N HIS A 203 12.24 -20.47 16.85
CA HIS A 203 11.59 -19.30 17.41
C HIS A 203 10.38 -19.81 18.18
N THR A 204 10.30 -19.50 19.48
CA THR A 204 9.02 -19.59 20.18
C THR A 204 8.14 -18.55 19.53
N VAL A 205 7.22 -18.96 18.65
CA VAL A 205 6.27 -18.05 18.00
C VAL A 205 5.46 -17.40 19.11
N PRO A 206 5.61 -16.08 19.35
CA PRO A 206 4.79 -15.37 20.30
C PRO A 206 3.33 -15.55 19.87
N SER A 207 2.43 -15.87 20.80
CA SER A 207 1.03 -16.03 20.44
C SER A 207 0.44 -14.68 20.06
N MET A 208 0.27 -14.43 18.75
CA MET A 208 -0.36 -13.20 18.24
C MET A 208 -1.73 -12.97 18.88
N ILE A 209 -2.49 -14.04 19.13
CA ILE A 209 -3.80 -13.99 19.79
C ILE A 209 -3.70 -13.33 21.17
N LEU A 210 -2.68 -13.66 21.96
CA LEU A 210 -2.47 -13.05 23.27
C LEU A 210 -2.10 -11.56 23.16
N GLU A 211 -1.34 -11.18 22.15
CA GLU A 211 -0.96 -9.79 21.91
C GLU A 211 -2.15 -8.94 21.44
N ILE A 212 -2.91 -9.45 20.47
CA ILE A 212 -4.17 -8.86 20.01
C ILE A 212 -5.14 -8.69 21.19
N SER A 213 -5.29 -9.73 22.02
CA SER A 213 -6.17 -9.69 23.19
C SER A 213 -5.73 -8.65 24.22
N LYS A 214 -4.41 -8.47 24.43
CA LYS A 214 -3.86 -7.42 25.31
C LYS A 214 -4.19 -6.04 24.77
N VAL A 215 -4.00 -5.80 23.47
CA VAL A 215 -4.35 -4.52 22.84
C VAL A 215 -5.85 -4.26 22.94
N ALA A 216 -6.70 -5.23 22.61
CA ALA A 216 -8.16 -5.10 22.72
C ALA A 216 -8.63 -4.82 24.15
N THR A 217 -8.00 -5.46 25.15
CA THR A 217 -8.30 -5.22 26.57
C THR A 217 -7.90 -3.80 26.98
N TYR A 218 -6.71 -3.34 26.59
CA TYR A 218 -6.28 -1.97 26.85
C TYR A 218 -7.23 -0.94 26.22
N LEU A 219 -7.63 -1.14 24.96
CA LEU A 219 -8.59 -0.29 24.25
C LEU A 219 -9.95 -0.24 24.96
N LYS A 220 -10.42 -1.39 25.45
CA LYS A 220 -11.65 -1.53 26.25
C LYS A 220 -11.56 -0.77 27.57
N GLU A 221 -10.49 -0.99 28.34
CA GLU A 221 -10.27 -0.40 29.67
C GLU A 221 -10.17 1.11 29.60
N GLU A 222 -9.41 1.63 28.63
CA GLU A 222 -9.25 3.07 28.39
C GLU A 222 -10.41 3.68 27.60
N ARG A 223 -11.33 2.86 27.10
CA ARG A 223 -12.53 3.29 26.34
C ARG A 223 -12.17 4.16 25.13
N LEU A 224 -11.14 3.81 24.36
CA LEU A 224 -10.62 4.66 23.28
C LEU A 224 -11.60 4.81 22.10
N HIS A 225 -12.46 3.82 21.87
CA HIS A 225 -13.49 3.87 20.82
C HIS A 225 -14.82 4.50 21.25
N VAL A 226 -14.90 5.09 22.45
CA VAL A 226 -16.11 5.75 22.93
C VAL A 226 -15.79 7.19 23.29
N TYR A 227 -16.61 8.14 22.84
CA TYR A 227 -16.48 9.53 23.26
C TYR A 227 -16.64 9.66 24.78
N VAL A 228 -15.67 10.33 25.43
CA VAL A 228 -15.71 10.62 26.86
C VAL A 228 -15.55 12.13 27.06
N LYS A 229 -16.62 12.77 27.56
CA LYS A 229 -16.59 14.18 27.92
C LYS A 229 -15.54 14.43 29.02
N ASN A 230 -14.68 15.43 28.84
CA ASN A 230 -13.59 15.77 29.78
C ASN A 230 -12.65 14.59 30.09
N ARG A 231 -12.28 13.79 29.08
CA ARG A 231 -11.32 12.70 29.23
C ARG A 231 -10.00 13.18 29.85
N ALA A 232 -9.50 12.44 30.83
CA ALA A 232 -8.19 12.71 31.43
C ALA A 232 -7.07 12.58 30.38
N GLY A 233 -6.15 13.54 30.35
CA GLY A 233 -5.05 13.57 29.39
C GLY A 233 -5.42 14.15 28.01
N ASN A 234 -6.66 14.59 27.81
CA ASN A 234 -7.07 15.27 26.58
C ASN A 234 -6.40 16.65 26.43
N ASP A 235 -5.98 17.26 27.55
CA ASP A 235 -5.23 18.52 27.62
C ASP A 235 -3.78 18.39 27.16
N VAL A 236 -3.17 17.20 27.33
CA VAL A 236 -1.80 16.91 26.87
C VAL A 236 -1.77 16.21 25.51
N THR A 237 -2.90 15.65 25.07
CA THR A 237 -3.02 14.97 23.77
C THR A 237 -3.47 15.96 22.70
N GLY A 238 -2.54 16.37 21.84
CA GLY A 238 -2.85 17.21 20.68
C GLY A 238 -3.68 16.47 19.62
N PRO A 239 -4.49 17.19 18.83
CA PRO A 239 -5.16 16.62 17.68
C PRO A 239 -4.13 16.16 16.65
N VAL A 240 -4.28 14.94 16.14
CA VAL A 240 -3.52 14.44 15.00
C VAL A 240 -4.12 15.03 13.73
N THR A 241 -3.27 15.31 12.75
CA THR A 241 -3.71 15.84 11.46
C THR A 241 -4.41 14.75 10.67
N ASP A 242 -5.65 15.00 10.24
CA ASP A 242 -6.31 14.17 9.24
C ASP A 242 -5.63 14.38 7.88
N LEU A 243 -4.77 13.41 7.52
CA LEU A 243 -3.97 13.46 6.29
C LEU A 243 -4.85 13.46 5.04
N LEU A 244 -5.97 12.73 5.08
CA LEU A 244 -6.88 12.65 3.94
C LEU A 244 -7.59 14.00 3.74
N ALA A 245 -8.15 14.58 4.80
CA ALA A 245 -8.81 15.89 4.74
C ALA A 245 -7.82 17.00 4.36
N ALA A 246 -6.63 17.03 4.96
CA ALA A 246 -5.58 17.98 4.61
C ALA A 246 -5.15 17.84 3.15
N GLY A 247 -4.99 16.60 2.68
CA GLY A 247 -4.65 16.28 1.29
C GLY A 247 -5.72 16.71 0.29
N MET A 248 -7.00 16.49 0.62
CA MET A 248 -8.13 16.93 -0.20
C MET A 248 -8.24 18.46 -0.29
N ALA A 249 -7.80 19.19 0.75
CA ALA A 249 -7.78 20.65 0.73
C ALA A 249 -6.63 21.22 -0.14
N TYR A 250 -5.54 20.46 -0.33
CA TYR A 250 -4.33 20.93 -1.02
C TYR A 250 -4.57 21.53 -2.42
N PRO A 251 -5.34 20.91 -3.34
CA PRO A 251 -5.56 21.45 -4.70
C PRO A 251 -6.16 22.84 -4.72
N ASN A 252 -6.89 23.23 -3.66
CA ASN A 252 -7.52 24.54 -3.54
C ASN A 252 -6.60 25.60 -2.92
N THR A 253 -5.34 25.27 -2.64
CA THR A 253 -4.37 26.19 -2.04
C THR A 253 -3.59 26.98 -3.09
N ALA A 254 -3.18 28.20 -2.75
CA ALA A 254 -2.30 29.02 -3.59
C ALA A 254 -0.97 28.30 -3.93
N LYS A 255 -0.49 27.42 -3.06
CA LYS A 255 0.72 26.61 -3.28
C LYS A 255 0.51 25.64 -4.44
N ALA A 256 -0.62 24.93 -4.48
CA ALA A 256 -0.96 24.03 -5.58
C ALA A 256 -1.04 24.79 -6.92
N PHE A 257 -1.69 25.96 -6.95
CA PHE A 257 -1.76 26.80 -8.16
C PHE A 257 -0.39 27.27 -8.65
N ARG A 258 0.52 27.66 -7.75
CA ARG A 258 1.89 28.06 -8.12
C ARG A 258 2.72 26.90 -8.67
N ASN A 259 2.53 25.71 -8.10
CA ASN A 259 3.27 24.52 -8.50
C ASN A 259 2.66 23.80 -9.71
N PHE A 260 1.51 24.26 -10.21
CA PHE A 260 0.86 23.66 -11.36
C PHE A 260 1.72 23.86 -12.61
N VAL A 261 2.30 22.77 -13.10
CA VAL A 261 2.96 22.72 -14.41
C VAL A 261 1.95 22.17 -15.40
N GLY A 262 1.47 23.01 -16.32
CA GLY A 262 0.60 22.54 -17.40
C GLY A 262 1.29 21.44 -18.21
N ASP A 263 0.55 20.42 -18.63
CA ASP A 263 1.11 19.32 -19.41
C ASP A 263 1.71 19.87 -20.72
N ARG A 264 3.04 19.86 -20.82
CA ARG A 264 3.79 20.32 -22.00
C ARG A 264 3.98 19.19 -23.02
N ARG A 265 3.46 17.99 -22.77
CA ARG A 265 3.55 16.88 -23.72
C ARG A 265 2.65 17.17 -24.91
N TYR A 266 3.26 17.62 -26.00
CA TYR A 266 2.57 17.70 -27.29
C TYR A 266 2.31 16.27 -27.78
N PRO A 267 1.09 15.95 -28.25
CA PRO A 267 0.83 14.68 -28.88
C PRO A 267 1.69 14.59 -30.15
N ILE A 268 2.79 13.85 -30.09
CA ILE A 268 3.55 13.47 -31.27
C ILE A 268 2.67 12.48 -32.02
N ARG A 269 1.91 12.98 -33.01
CA ARG A 269 1.34 12.10 -34.02
C ARG A 269 2.53 11.50 -34.76
N HIS A 270 2.91 10.29 -34.38
CA HIS A 270 3.66 9.43 -35.29
C HIS A 270 2.76 9.24 -36.51
N ALA A 271 3.04 10.01 -37.56
CA ALA A 271 2.45 9.79 -38.86
C ALA A 271 2.82 8.36 -39.25
N SER A 272 1.88 7.44 -39.06
CA SER A 272 1.92 6.17 -39.75
C SER A 272 2.10 6.50 -41.22
N ALA A 273 3.16 5.94 -41.80
CA ALA A 273 3.63 6.24 -43.14
C ALA A 273 2.58 5.85 -44.20
N ALA A 274 1.55 6.68 -44.38
CA ALA A 274 0.72 6.68 -45.57
C ALA A 274 1.52 7.43 -46.65
N LYS A 275 2.18 6.67 -47.52
CA LYS A 275 2.71 7.16 -48.79
C LYS A 275 1.60 7.88 -49.54
N THR A 276 1.56 9.19 -49.42
CA THR A 276 0.76 10.06 -50.29
C THR A 276 1.72 11.00 -50.98
N GLN A 277 1.73 10.93 -52.31
CA GLN A 277 2.67 11.61 -53.18
C GLN A 277 2.70 13.13 -52.96
N PRO A 278 3.85 13.80 -53.19
CA PRO A 278 3.95 15.25 -53.02
C PRO A 278 3.15 15.97 -54.10
N PHE A 279 2.12 16.71 -53.68
CA PHE A 279 1.51 17.75 -54.49
C PHE A 279 2.40 18.99 -54.41
N THR A 280 2.98 19.39 -55.55
CA THR A 280 3.71 20.64 -55.72
C THR A 280 2.76 21.77 -56.10
N PRO A 281 2.67 22.86 -55.32
CA PRO A 281 2.21 24.14 -55.83
C PRO A 281 3.41 25.05 -56.16
N SER A 282 3.33 25.70 -57.32
CA SER A 282 4.37 26.58 -57.88
C SER A 282 4.54 27.90 -57.14
N ASN A 283 5.77 28.40 -57.14
CA ASN A 283 6.28 29.72 -56.75
C ASN A 283 5.35 30.94 -56.93
N ALA A 284 5.33 31.79 -55.91
CA ALA A 284 5.53 33.26 -55.94
C ALA A 284 5.63 33.71 -54.46
N GLY A 285 6.76 34.16 -53.91
CA GLY A 285 7.47 35.38 -54.24
C GLY A 285 7.31 36.37 -53.07
N GLY A 286 8.33 36.52 -52.21
CA GLY A 286 8.35 37.56 -51.16
C GLY A 286 9.19 37.21 -49.93
N THR A 287 10.43 37.68 -49.88
CA THR A 287 11.20 37.98 -48.65
C THR A 287 10.94 39.46 -48.27
N PRO A 288 11.37 40.00 -47.11
CA PRO A 288 11.91 39.38 -45.88
C PRO A 288 11.29 39.97 -44.59
N ALA A 289 11.49 39.33 -43.43
CA ALA A 289 11.48 40.04 -42.14
C ALA A 289 12.43 39.36 -41.16
N ALA A 290 13.30 40.17 -40.58
CA ALA A 290 14.41 39.79 -39.73
C ALA A 290 13.94 39.11 -38.43
N GLU A 291 14.54 37.97 -38.10
CA GLU A 291 14.56 37.45 -36.75
C GLU A 291 15.55 38.27 -35.93
N VAL A 292 15.04 38.84 -34.84
CA VAL A 292 15.80 39.56 -33.83
C VAL A 292 16.27 38.53 -32.83
N ASP A 293 17.58 38.40 -32.70
CA ASP A 293 18.26 37.72 -31.60
C ASP A 293 17.77 38.28 -30.27
N VAL A 294 17.21 37.40 -29.43
CA VAL A 294 17.09 37.62 -28.00
C VAL A 294 17.87 36.51 -27.33
N GLU A 295 19.17 36.78 -27.13
CA GLU A 295 19.99 36.05 -26.16
C GLU A 295 19.40 36.30 -24.77
N VAL A 296 18.69 35.31 -24.23
CA VAL A 296 18.41 35.23 -22.80
C VAL A 296 19.55 34.42 -22.20
N GLU A 297 20.50 35.11 -21.56
CA GLU A 297 21.47 34.51 -20.65
C GLU A 297 20.74 33.97 -19.41
N ASP A 298 20.23 32.73 -19.49
CA ASP A 298 19.91 31.97 -18.30
C ASP A 298 21.20 31.30 -17.81
N LYS A 299 21.77 31.88 -16.75
CA LYS A 299 22.82 31.26 -15.95
C LYS A 299 22.23 30.04 -15.22
N GLU A 300 22.35 28.88 -15.83
CA GLU A 300 22.26 27.62 -15.13
C GLU A 300 23.48 27.51 -14.20
N GLU A 301 23.26 27.68 -12.90
CA GLU A 301 24.18 27.20 -11.88
C GLU A 301 24.13 25.66 -11.93
N GLU A 302 25.06 25.07 -12.69
CA GLU A 302 25.42 23.65 -12.58
C GLU A 302 25.99 23.41 -11.17
N GLU A 303 25.10 23.16 -10.20
CA GLU A 303 25.48 22.36 -9.03
C GLU A 303 25.68 20.92 -9.52
N GLY A 304 26.92 20.61 -9.88
CA GLY A 304 27.39 19.25 -10.09
C GLY A 304 27.28 18.47 -8.79
N GLU A 305 26.11 17.89 -8.54
CA GLU A 305 26.00 16.76 -7.64
C GLU A 305 26.71 15.59 -8.33
N GLU A 306 27.94 15.31 -7.87
CA GLU A 306 28.59 14.03 -8.10
C GLU A 306 27.59 12.94 -7.70
N GLU A 307 26.99 12.28 -8.72
CA GLU A 307 26.28 11.02 -8.54
C GLU A 307 27.27 10.05 -7.92
N ASP A 308 27.24 10.02 -6.59
CA ASP A 308 27.91 9.04 -5.77
C ASP A 308 27.36 7.70 -6.22
N ASN A 309 28.17 7.00 -7.01
CA ASN A 309 27.93 5.69 -7.59
C ASN A 309 28.00 4.62 -6.48
N ARG A 310 27.30 4.87 -5.37
CA ARG A 310 27.01 3.97 -4.28
C ARG A 310 25.74 3.19 -4.61
N TYR A 311 25.78 2.46 -5.72
CA TYR A 311 25.20 1.13 -5.67
C TYR A 311 26.09 0.33 -4.72
N GLU A 312 25.79 0.42 -3.42
CA GLU A 312 26.24 -0.58 -2.48
C GLU A 312 25.92 -1.92 -3.13
N ARG A 313 26.96 -2.71 -3.34
CA ARG A 313 26.85 -4.07 -3.85
C ARG A 313 25.84 -4.75 -2.94
N PHE A 314 24.63 -4.95 -3.45
CA PHE A 314 23.55 -5.63 -2.73
C PHE A 314 24.00 -7.09 -2.60
N GLU A 315 24.80 -7.36 -1.56
CA GLU A 315 25.16 -8.71 -1.17
C GLU A 315 23.92 -9.28 -0.50
N VAL A 316 23.12 -10.00 -1.29
CA VAL A 316 21.98 -10.76 -0.83
C VAL A 316 22.47 -11.68 0.29
N ASP A 317 22.12 -11.37 1.53
CA ASP A 317 22.47 -12.21 2.67
C ASP A 317 21.58 -13.45 2.63
N HIS A 318 22.05 -14.54 3.23
CA HIS A 318 21.26 -15.74 3.44
C HIS A 318 19.95 -15.48 4.20
N GLU A 319 19.83 -14.35 4.89
CA GLU A 319 18.62 -13.85 5.56
C GLU A 319 17.60 -13.25 4.58
N ASP A 320 18.04 -12.58 3.51
CA ASP A 320 17.17 -12.08 2.41
C ASP A 320 16.61 -13.22 1.53
N LEU A 321 17.29 -14.37 1.54
CA LEU A 321 16.86 -15.62 0.90
C LEU A 321 15.95 -16.48 1.79
N ARG A 322 15.71 -16.08 3.04
CA ARG A 322 14.76 -16.76 3.91
C ARG A 322 13.37 -16.35 3.49
N THR A 323 12.66 -17.25 2.82
CA THR A 323 11.21 -17.28 2.94
C THR A 323 10.89 -17.68 4.37
N ASP A 324 10.11 -16.87 5.07
CA ASP A 324 9.40 -17.36 6.23
C ASP A 324 8.45 -18.45 5.72
N PRO A 325 8.60 -19.73 6.11
CA PRO A 325 7.59 -20.72 5.74
C PRO A 325 6.20 -20.30 6.27
N GLU A 326 6.13 -19.40 7.26
CA GLU A 326 4.90 -18.75 7.75
C GLU A 326 4.45 -17.53 6.92
N GLU A 327 5.25 -16.98 6.00
CA GLU A 327 4.78 -15.90 5.09
C GLU A 327 3.71 -16.40 4.11
N PHE A 328 3.69 -17.73 3.90
CA PHE A 328 2.70 -18.46 3.11
C PHE A 328 2.00 -19.59 3.89
N VAL A 329 2.36 -19.87 5.16
CA VAL A 329 1.40 -20.51 6.07
C VAL A 329 0.45 -19.40 6.45
N ASP A 330 -0.53 -19.31 5.58
CA ASP A 330 -1.62 -18.39 5.53
C ASP A 330 -2.02 -17.97 6.96
N SER A 331 -1.69 -16.74 7.38
CA SER A 331 -2.29 -16.18 8.60
C SER A 331 -3.80 -16.11 8.43
N THR A 332 -4.28 -16.10 7.19
CA THR A 332 -5.67 -16.34 6.83
C THR A 332 -6.05 -17.82 6.96
N ASP A 333 -5.21 -18.84 6.77
CA ASP A 333 -5.55 -20.25 7.05
C ASP A 333 -5.32 -20.55 8.53
N GLU A 334 -4.48 -19.85 9.28
CA GLU A 334 -4.44 -19.97 10.75
C GLU A 334 -5.63 -19.24 11.36
N PHE A 335 -6.04 -18.09 10.81
CA PHE A 335 -7.25 -17.39 11.22
C PHE A 335 -8.52 -18.11 10.74
N MET A 336 -8.53 -18.68 9.54
CA MET A 336 -9.63 -19.47 8.98
C MET A 336 -9.61 -20.89 9.53
N ALA A 337 -8.47 -21.52 9.82
CA ALA A 337 -8.41 -22.78 10.56
C ALA A 337 -8.75 -22.55 12.03
N ALA A 338 -8.40 -21.41 12.64
CA ALA A 338 -8.93 -21.07 13.96
C ALA A 338 -10.44 -20.81 13.89
N ALA A 339 -10.96 -20.23 12.80
CA ALA A 339 -12.40 -20.04 12.59
C ALA A 339 -13.12 -21.36 12.25
N VAL A 340 -12.46 -22.29 11.56
CA VAL A 340 -12.95 -23.62 11.18
C VAL A 340 -12.88 -24.56 12.38
N ASP A 341 -11.77 -24.61 13.14
CA ASP A 341 -11.68 -25.30 14.44
C ASP A 341 -12.71 -24.74 15.43
N LEU A 342 -12.95 -23.42 15.41
CA LEU A 342 -14.02 -22.81 16.18
C LEU A 342 -15.40 -23.27 15.65
N ALA A 343 -15.63 -23.34 14.34
CA ALA A 343 -16.89 -23.82 13.77
C ALA A 343 -17.15 -25.32 14.04
N GLU A 344 -16.11 -26.16 13.96
CA GLU A 344 -16.15 -27.60 14.24
C GLU A 344 -16.35 -27.86 15.74
N SER A 345 -15.66 -27.11 16.63
CA SER A 345 -15.88 -27.19 18.08
C SER A 345 -17.26 -26.68 18.53
N LEU A 346 -17.94 -25.93 17.67
CA LEU A 346 -19.32 -25.46 17.84
C LEU A 346 -20.36 -26.38 17.18
N GLY A 347 -19.95 -27.51 16.59
CA GLY A 347 -20.83 -28.58 16.13
C GLY A 347 -21.43 -28.39 14.73
N TYR A 348 -20.81 -27.60 13.87
CA TYR A 348 -21.18 -27.54 12.46
C TYR A 348 -20.40 -28.61 11.65
N GLU A 349 -21.09 -29.65 11.20
CA GLU A 349 -20.58 -30.56 10.15
C GLU A 349 -20.83 -29.93 8.77
N GLU A 350 -19.83 -29.98 7.88
CA GLU A 350 -19.91 -29.49 6.50
C GLU A 350 -21.15 -30.04 5.75
N VAL A 351 -21.87 -29.14 5.05
CA VAL A 351 -22.92 -29.47 4.06
C VAL A 351 -22.36 -29.39 2.66
#